data_AF-A0A401UXQ3-F1
#
_entry.id   AF-A0A401UXQ3-F1
#
_cell.length_a   1.000
_cell.length_b   1.000
_cell.length_c   1.000
_cell.angle_alpha   90.00
_cell.angle_beta   90.00
_cell.angle_gamma   90.00
#
_symmetry.space_group_name_H-M   'P 1'
#
loop_
_entity.id
_entity.type
_entity.pdbx_description
1 polymer ?
#
loop_
_entity_poly.entity_id
_entity_poly.type
_entity_poly.pdbx_seq_one_letter_code
_entity_poly.pdbx_strand_id
1 'polypeptide(L)'
;MTTRRRTVLTTAVLCTLLAACGQGTPGADGSSSPTASATGSPTGTPTSPAPSATTPVPEPGAEAEAGDFSPANAQLTADPSGTPVTVTDVRVGSHEGYDRVVYEVAGGGVPGYRVTYVDQAVEDGSGATVDVAGDAVLDVWLTGTGYPHDTGHEEFAQDVGPREGTVVQVTRPLTFEGMTQSVVGVAGERRPFRVFVLQDPVRVVVDVQSS
;
A
#
# COMPACT_ATOMS: atom_id res chain seq x y z
N MET A 1 -24.80 7.70 54.58
CA MET A 1 -24.44 9.10 54.89
C MET A 1 -23.29 9.51 53.98
N THR A 2 -23.47 10.61 53.23
CA THR A 2 -22.46 11.64 52.82
C THR A 2 -21.21 11.15 52.04
N THR A 3 -20.84 11.62 50.84
CA THR A 3 -21.08 12.92 50.18
C THR A 3 -20.76 12.83 48.69
N ARG A 4 -21.63 13.38 47.83
CA ARG A 4 -21.36 13.69 46.42
C ARG A 4 -20.44 14.91 46.31
N ARG A 5 -19.49 14.93 45.36
CA ARG A 5 -18.95 16.18 44.81
C ARG A 5 -19.01 16.13 43.28
N ARG A 6 -19.95 16.90 42.74
CA ARG A 6 -20.05 17.29 41.35
C ARG A 6 -19.23 18.58 41.20
N THR A 7 -18.31 18.63 40.27
CA THR A 7 -17.68 19.89 39.85
C THR A 7 -18.08 20.15 38.40
N VAL A 8 -18.89 21.19 38.24
CA VAL A 8 -19.22 21.86 36.98
C VAL A 8 -18.33 23.10 36.93
N LEU A 9 -17.65 23.39 35.81
CA LEU A 9 -17.17 24.75 35.53
C LEU A 9 -17.03 25.01 34.02
N THR A 10 -18.03 25.74 33.51
CA THR A 10 -18.00 26.86 32.54
C THR A 10 -17.07 26.89 31.32
N THR A 11 -17.76 27.01 30.18
CA THR A 11 -17.47 27.68 28.90
C THR A 11 -16.61 28.94 28.94
N ALA A 12 -15.75 29.09 27.93
CA ALA A 12 -15.32 30.38 27.39
C ALA A 12 -15.39 30.35 25.85
N VAL A 13 -16.34 31.11 25.30
CA VAL A 13 -16.46 31.47 23.88
C VAL A 13 -15.55 32.67 23.64
N LEU A 14 -14.69 32.60 22.61
CA LEU A 14 -13.96 33.76 22.12
C LEU A 14 -14.19 33.90 20.60
N CYS A 15 -14.99 34.90 20.24
CA CYS A 15 -15.15 35.40 18.88
C CYS A 15 -14.15 36.53 18.64
N THR A 16 -13.41 36.48 17.53
CA THR A 16 -12.85 37.68 16.88
C THR A 16 -12.88 37.53 15.35
N LEU A 17 -13.61 38.45 14.72
CA LEU A 17 -13.73 38.76 13.29
C LEU A 17 -12.54 39.61 12.81
N LEU A 18 -12.22 39.56 11.50
CA LEU A 18 -11.76 40.66 10.59
C LEU A 18 -11.23 40.02 9.29
N ALA A 19 -11.89 40.17 8.13
CA ALA A 19 -11.65 41.20 7.08
C ALA A 19 -10.35 40.94 6.27
N ALA A 20 -10.22 41.06 4.93
CA ALA A 20 -11.04 41.56 3.84
C ALA A 20 -10.37 41.22 2.48
N CYS A 21 -11.20 41.21 1.42
CA CYS A 21 -11.01 41.60 0.00
C CYS A 21 -9.70 41.35 -0.79
N GLY A 22 -9.86 40.81 -2.00
CA GLY A 22 -8.94 41.07 -3.12
C GLY A 22 -9.26 40.29 -4.40
N GLN A 23 -10.03 40.90 -5.32
CA GLN A 23 -10.37 40.41 -6.66
C GLN A 23 -9.37 40.89 -7.72
N GLY A 24 -9.21 40.13 -8.80
CA GLY A 24 -8.75 40.60 -10.12
C GLY A 24 -7.99 39.50 -10.88
N THR A 25 -8.15 39.23 -12.19
CA THR A 25 -9.04 39.70 -13.27
C THR A 25 -8.88 38.64 -14.39
N PRO A 26 -9.87 38.38 -15.27
CA PRO A 26 -9.75 37.40 -16.35
C PRO A 26 -8.97 37.97 -17.56
N GLY A 27 -8.07 37.17 -18.12
CA GLY A 27 -7.41 37.44 -19.40
C GLY A 27 -8.04 36.62 -20.51
N ALA A 28 -8.85 37.31 -21.32
CA ALA A 28 -9.19 37.00 -22.72
C ALA A 28 -7.90 36.82 -23.56
N ASP A 29 -7.84 36.29 -24.78
CA ASP A 29 -8.75 35.96 -25.87
C ASP A 29 -7.89 35.15 -26.87
N GLY A 30 -8.46 34.27 -27.71
CA GLY A 30 -7.65 33.53 -28.68
C GLY A 30 -8.37 32.47 -29.49
N SER A 31 -9.52 32.83 -30.05
CA SER A 31 -10.24 32.03 -31.05
C SER A 31 -9.45 31.90 -32.36
N SER A 32 -9.38 30.69 -32.93
CA SER A 32 -9.28 30.45 -34.39
C SER A 32 -9.52 28.96 -34.73
N SER A 33 -10.65 28.70 -35.39
CA SER A 33 -10.92 27.60 -36.32
C SER A 33 -11.56 28.24 -37.57
N PRO A 34 -11.77 27.60 -38.74
CA PRO A 34 -11.37 26.27 -39.26
C PRO A 34 -10.73 26.37 -40.69
N THR A 35 -10.44 25.24 -41.38
CA THR A 35 -10.78 24.99 -42.83
C THR A 35 -10.00 23.85 -43.52
N ALA A 36 -10.79 22.89 -44.03
CA ALA A 36 -10.74 22.07 -45.27
C ALA A 36 -9.56 21.15 -45.68
N SER A 37 -9.95 19.87 -45.82
CA SER A 37 -9.75 18.87 -46.90
C SER A 37 -8.67 19.05 -47.97
N ALA A 38 -7.92 17.96 -48.21
CA ALA A 38 -7.74 17.39 -49.55
C ALA A 38 -7.30 15.91 -49.54
N THR A 39 -7.92 15.15 -50.44
CA THR A 39 -7.69 13.77 -50.87
C THR A 39 -6.29 13.51 -51.43
N GLY A 40 -5.72 12.33 -51.18
CA GLY A 40 -4.59 11.78 -51.94
C GLY A 40 -4.31 10.31 -51.61
N SER A 41 -4.74 9.40 -52.49
CA SER A 41 -4.26 8.01 -52.52
C SER A 41 -3.05 7.93 -53.46
N PRO A 42 -2.01 7.17 -53.10
CA PRO A 42 -1.49 6.24 -54.11
C PRO A 42 -1.18 4.83 -53.56
N THR A 43 -1.53 3.86 -54.38
CA THR A 43 -1.11 2.46 -54.36
C THR A 43 0.40 2.33 -54.56
N GLY A 44 1.07 1.51 -53.74
CA GLY A 44 2.47 1.13 -53.93
C GLY A 44 2.86 -0.13 -53.14
N THR A 45 2.84 -1.27 -53.83
CA THR A 45 3.73 -2.46 -53.75
C THR A 45 4.08 -3.10 -52.39
N PRO A 46 3.88 -4.43 -52.21
CA PRO A 46 4.30 -5.14 -51.00
C PRO A 46 5.82 -5.40 -51.00
N THR A 47 6.52 -4.85 -50.01
CA THR A 47 7.89 -5.24 -49.66
C THR A 47 7.85 -6.32 -48.58
N SER A 48 8.55 -7.41 -48.87
CA SER A 48 8.76 -8.60 -48.03
C SER A 48 9.18 -8.26 -46.59
N PRO A 49 8.57 -8.85 -45.55
CA PRO A 49 9.07 -8.69 -44.19
C PRO A 49 10.40 -9.43 -43.99
N ALA A 50 11.36 -8.73 -43.40
CA ALA A 50 12.57 -9.31 -42.83
C ALA A 50 12.21 -10.27 -41.69
N PRO A 51 13.00 -11.32 -41.43
CA PRO A 51 12.74 -12.22 -40.30
C PRO A 51 12.82 -11.43 -39.00
N SER A 52 11.67 -11.29 -38.33
CA SER A 52 11.59 -10.81 -36.96
C SER A 52 12.49 -11.68 -36.10
N ALA A 53 13.47 -11.05 -35.44
CA ALA A 53 14.12 -11.64 -34.30
C ALA A 53 13.02 -11.95 -33.28
N THR A 54 12.78 -13.24 -33.04
CA THR A 54 11.91 -13.70 -31.96
C THR A 54 12.58 -13.33 -30.64
N THR A 55 12.25 -12.14 -30.12
CA THR A 55 12.32 -11.90 -28.69
C THR A 55 11.40 -12.93 -28.04
N PRO A 56 11.86 -13.74 -27.07
CA PRO A 56 10.96 -14.62 -26.36
C PRO A 56 9.89 -13.75 -25.68
N VAL A 57 8.64 -14.01 -26.06
CA VAL A 57 7.46 -13.49 -25.37
C VAL A 57 7.51 -14.10 -23.96
N PRO A 58 7.58 -13.30 -22.88
CA PRO A 58 7.45 -13.86 -21.54
C PRO A 58 6.08 -14.54 -21.44
N GLU A 59 6.10 -15.81 -21.08
CA GLU A 59 4.89 -16.60 -20.86
C GLU A 59 4.05 -15.93 -19.75
N PRO A 60 2.75 -15.65 -19.96
CA PRO A 60 1.87 -15.17 -18.91
C PRO A 60 1.72 -16.30 -17.88
N GLY A 61 2.49 -16.24 -16.79
CA GLY A 61 2.47 -17.29 -15.76
C GLY A 61 3.77 -17.52 -15.00
N ALA A 62 4.86 -16.82 -15.30
CA ALA A 62 6.03 -16.82 -14.42
C ALA A 62 5.67 -16.06 -13.13
N GLU A 63 5.11 -16.78 -12.15
CA GLU A 63 5.04 -16.30 -10.77
C GLU A 63 6.46 -15.87 -10.38
N ALA A 64 6.61 -14.68 -9.80
CA ALA A 64 7.89 -14.28 -9.25
C ALA A 64 8.30 -15.34 -8.23
N GLU A 65 9.35 -16.10 -8.55
CA GLU A 65 9.88 -17.15 -7.69
C GLU A 65 10.21 -16.55 -6.33
N ALA A 66 9.67 -17.17 -5.28
CA ALA A 66 9.88 -16.70 -3.93
C ALA A 66 11.35 -16.91 -3.56
N GLY A 67 12.09 -15.83 -3.34
CA GLY A 67 13.51 -15.88 -2.98
C GLY A 67 13.78 -16.57 -1.63
N ASP A 68 15.05 -16.68 -1.26
CA ASP A 68 15.46 -17.26 0.02
C ASP A 68 14.97 -16.44 1.22
N PHE A 69 14.77 -17.10 2.37
CA PHE A 69 14.50 -16.42 3.63
C PHE A 69 15.70 -15.59 4.07
N SER A 70 15.43 -14.34 4.47
CA SER A 70 16.40 -13.46 5.11
C SER A 70 16.40 -13.66 6.62
N PRO A 71 17.53 -13.46 7.32
CA PRO A 71 17.59 -13.62 8.76
C PRO A 71 16.68 -12.61 9.48
N ALA A 72 16.27 -12.93 10.71
CA ALA A 72 15.31 -12.14 11.47
C ALA A 72 15.75 -10.71 11.81
N ASN A 73 17.03 -10.38 11.69
CA ASN A 73 17.57 -9.03 11.89
C ASN A 73 17.70 -8.22 10.58
N ALA A 74 17.22 -8.75 9.46
CA ALA A 74 17.22 -8.05 8.19
C ALA A 74 16.11 -6.99 8.14
N GLN A 75 16.38 -5.91 7.41
CA GLN A 75 15.35 -5.00 6.92
C GLN A 75 15.26 -5.18 5.41
N LEU A 76 14.08 -5.58 4.92
CA LEU A 76 13.84 -5.77 3.48
C LEU A 76 13.10 -4.57 2.91
N THR A 77 13.57 -4.05 1.78
CA THR A 77 13.01 -2.87 1.13
C THR A 77 12.84 -3.03 -0.36
N ALA A 78 11.82 -2.40 -0.93
CA ALA A 78 11.65 -2.19 -2.36
C ALA A 78 11.02 -0.82 -2.61
N ASP A 79 11.40 -0.18 -3.72
CA ASP A 79 10.84 1.11 -4.12
C ASP A 79 9.50 0.94 -4.86
N PRO A 80 8.54 1.86 -4.68
CA PRO A 80 7.29 1.85 -5.42
C PRO A 80 7.48 2.23 -6.88
N SER A 81 6.54 1.84 -7.73
CA SER A 81 6.50 2.26 -9.14
C SER A 81 5.07 2.45 -9.63
N GLY A 82 4.87 3.33 -10.62
CA GLY A 82 3.55 3.62 -11.19
C GLY A 82 2.72 4.59 -10.35
N THR A 83 1.40 4.46 -10.43
CA THR A 83 0.45 5.32 -9.68
C THR A 83 0.15 4.76 -8.29
N PRO A 84 -0.29 5.60 -7.33
CA PRO A 84 -0.63 5.11 -6.00
C PRO A 84 -1.66 3.99 -5.99
N VAL A 85 -1.53 3.08 -5.04
CA VAL A 85 -2.43 1.93 -4.86
C VAL A 85 -3.10 1.95 -3.48
N THR A 86 -4.19 1.22 -3.32
CA THR A 86 -4.85 1.01 -2.02
C THR A 86 -4.80 -0.46 -1.67
N VAL A 87 -4.53 -0.79 -0.40
CA VAL A 87 -4.64 -2.17 0.11
C VAL A 87 -6.12 -2.52 0.19
N THR A 88 -6.56 -3.44 -0.66
CA THR A 88 -7.97 -3.83 -0.77
C THR A 88 -8.28 -5.11 -0.02
N ASP A 89 -7.25 -5.92 0.29
CA ASP A 89 -7.44 -7.15 1.04
C ASP A 89 -6.17 -7.60 1.77
N VAL A 90 -6.35 -8.26 2.92
CA VAL A 90 -5.27 -8.85 3.71
C VAL A 90 -5.64 -10.28 4.08
N ARG A 91 -4.78 -11.24 3.73
CA ARG A 91 -5.00 -12.67 3.99
C ARG A 91 -3.81 -13.27 4.74
N VAL A 92 -4.10 -14.25 5.60
CA VAL A 92 -3.07 -15.08 6.25
C VAL A 92 -3.33 -16.55 5.95
N GLY A 93 -2.32 -17.27 5.47
CA GLY A 93 -2.37 -18.69 5.16
C GLY A 93 -1.19 -19.45 5.73
N SER A 94 -1.39 -20.72 6.12
CA SER A 94 -0.29 -21.59 6.54
C SER A 94 0.16 -22.50 5.41
N HIS A 95 1.46 -22.66 5.28
CA HIS A 95 2.12 -23.46 4.27
C HIS A 95 3.18 -24.37 4.92
N GLU A 96 3.73 -25.30 4.15
CA GLU A 96 4.86 -26.11 4.61
C GLU A 96 6.09 -25.21 4.84
N GLY A 97 6.51 -25.09 6.09
CA GLY A 97 7.69 -24.34 6.52
C GLY A 97 7.53 -22.83 6.69
N TYR A 98 6.35 -22.26 6.40
CA TYR A 98 6.07 -20.84 6.64
C TYR A 98 4.59 -20.53 6.79
N ASP A 99 4.29 -19.41 7.44
CA ASP A 99 3.01 -18.71 7.32
C ASP A 99 3.17 -17.52 6.38
N ARG A 100 2.14 -17.24 5.60
CA ARG A 100 2.12 -16.20 4.57
C ARG A 100 1.09 -15.14 4.90
N VAL A 101 1.50 -13.88 4.91
CA VAL A 101 0.63 -12.71 4.87
C VAL A 101 0.64 -12.15 3.45
N VAL A 102 -0.54 -11.90 2.88
CA VAL A 102 -0.71 -11.32 1.54
C VAL A 102 -1.49 -10.02 1.67
N TYR A 103 -0.90 -8.94 1.18
CA TYR A 103 -1.57 -7.66 0.95
C TYR A 103 -1.90 -7.56 -0.53
N GLU A 104 -3.17 -7.71 -0.90
CA GLU A 104 -3.65 -7.45 -2.25
C GLU A 104 -3.91 -5.95 -2.39
N VAL A 105 -3.49 -5.38 -3.52
CA VAL A 105 -3.65 -3.95 -3.78
C VAL A 105 -4.38 -3.70 -5.09
N ALA A 106 -5.14 -2.61 -5.13
CA ALA A 106 -5.78 -2.11 -6.33
C ALA A 106 -5.26 -0.70 -6.68
N GLY A 107 -5.14 -0.43 -7.97
CA GLY A 107 -4.56 0.78 -8.51
C GLY A 107 -3.73 0.48 -9.76
N GLY A 108 -3.06 1.50 -10.30
CA GLY A 108 -2.26 1.38 -11.53
C GLY A 108 -0.76 1.25 -11.29
N GLY A 109 -0.33 0.85 -10.08
CA GLY A 109 1.08 0.77 -9.71
C GLY A 109 1.42 -0.49 -8.93
N VAL A 110 2.69 -0.56 -8.52
CA VAL A 110 3.24 -1.57 -7.63
C VAL A 110 3.76 -0.85 -6.39
N PRO A 111 3.24 -1.17 -5.19
CA PRO A 111 3.72 -0.55 -3.97
C PRO A 111 5.15 -1.01 -3.68
N GLY A 112 5.93 -0.13 -3.08
CA GLY A 112 7.17 -0.51 -2.43
C GLY A 112 6.89 -1.08 -1.05
N TYR A 113 7.94 -1.50 -0.36
CA TYR A 113 7.81 -1.94 1.02
C TYR A 113 9.06 -1.64 1.86
N ARG A 114 8.87 -1.60 3.18
CA ARG A 114 9.92 -1.70 4.20
C ARG A 114 9.41 -2.63 5.30
N VAL A 115 10.09 -3.75 5.50
CA VAL A 115 9.67 -4.77 6.47
C VAL A 115 10.84 -5.10 7.40
N THR A 116 10.61 -4.98 8.70
CA THR A 116 11.62 -5.25 9.73
C THR A 116 10.96 -5.65 11.04
N TYR A 117 11.62 -6.50 11.82
CA TYR A 117 11.23 -6.68 13.21
C TYR A 117 11.58 -5.44 14.03
N VAL A 118 10.71 -5.11 14.99
CA VAL A 118 10.89 -4.03 15.97
C VAL A 118 10.65 -4.58 17.38
N ASP A 119 11.03 -3.80 18.40
CA ASP A 119 10.65 -4.12 19.79
C ASP A 119 9.19 -3.70 20.06
N GLN A 120 8.76 -2.61 19.44
CA GLN A 120 7.41 -2.08 19.53
C GLN A 120 7.09 -1.30 18.24
N ALA A 121 5.93 -1.54 17.65
CA ALA A 121 5.45 -0.75 16.52
C ALA A 121 4.78 0.53 17.02
N VAL A 122 4.96 1.62 16.28
CA VAL A 122 4.37 2.93 16.58
C VAL A 122 3.68 3.43 15.34
N GLU A 123 2.44 3.90 15.50
CA GLU A 123 1.64 4.49 14.44
C GLU A 123 2.24 5.82 13.99
N ASP A 124 2.40 5.97 12.68
CA ASP A 124 2.78 7.26 12.10
C ASP A 124 1.63 8.28 12.22
N GLY A 125 1.99 9.55 12.34
CA GLY A 125 1.07 10.64 12.63
C GLY A 125 0.63 10.75 14.10
N SER A 126 0.17 9.66 14.73
CA SER A 126 -0.32 9.68 16.13
C SER A 126 0.79 9.51 17.17
N GLY A 127 1.83 8.73 16.84
CA GLY A 127 2.87 8.32 17.78
C GLY A 127 2.40 7.30 18.83
N ALA A 128 1.20 6.75 18.70
CA ALA A 128 0.67 5.73 19.59
C ALA A 128 1.33 4.37 19.33
N THR A 129 1.48 3.56 20.38
CA THR A 129 1.87 2.16 20.22
C THR A 129 0.80 1.39 19.45
N VAL A 130 1.22 0.52 18.54
CA VAL A 130 0.33 -0.43 17.86
C VAL A 130 0.40 -1.77 18.59
N ASP A 131 -0.72 -2.18 19.19
CA ASP A 131 -0.85 -3.47 19.85
C ASP A 131 -1.17 -4.58 18.84
N VAL A 132 -0.47 -5.71 18.95
CA VAL A 132 -0.71 -6.90 18.11
C VAL A 132 -0.46 -8.17 18.94
N ALA A 133 -1.28 -9.21 18.76
CA ALA A 133 -1.05 -10.48 19.42
C ALA A 133 0.16 -11.22 18.82
N GLY A 134 1.04 -11.72 19.69
CA GLY A 134 2.31 -12.38 19.34
C GLY A 134 3.40 -11.99 20.31
N ASP A 135 4.55 -12.66 20.25
CA ASP A 135 5.72 -12.38 21.09
C ASP A 135 6.77 -11.52 20.34
N ALA A 136 6.78 -11.58 19.01
CA ALA A 136 7.64 -10.77 18.14
C ALA A 136 6.79 -9.90 17.20
N VAL A 137 7.26 -8.67 16.94
CA VAL A 137 6.54 -7.65 16.17
C VAL A 137 7.26 -7.38 14.85
N LEU A 138 6.64 -7.75 13.73
CA LEU A 138 7.13 -7.50 12.37
C LEU A 138 6.35 -6.30 11.79
N ASP A 139 7.02 -5.16 11.67
CA ASP A 139 6.44 -3.91 11.17
C ASP A 139 6.51 -3.89 9.63
N VAL A 140 5.34 -3.81 8.98
CA VAL A 140 5.20 -3.83 7.52
C VAL A 140 4.72 -2.47 7.05
N TRP A 141 5.59 -1.78 6.34
CA TRP A 141 5.26 -0.55 5.62
C TRP A 141 5.14 -0.84 4.14
N LEU A 142 4.02 -0.48 3.54
CA LEU A 142 3.86 -0.38 2.08
C LEU A 142 4.00 1.08 1.68
N THR A 143 4.74 1.37 0.61
CA THR A 143 4.99 2.73 0.13
C THR A 143 4.39 2.93 -1.26
N GLY A 144 4.10 4.19 -1.62
CA GLY A 144 3.38 4.48 -2.85
C GLY A 144 1.91 4.07 -2.75
N THR A 145 1.35 4.09 -1.54
CA THR A 145 -0.08 3.86 -1.32
C THR A 145 -0.84 5.19 -1.33
N GLY A 146 -2.17 5.13 -1.47
CA GLY A 146 -3.03 6.30 -1.54
C GLY A 146 -4.36 6.07 -0.84
N TYR A 147 -5.00 7.17 -0.45
CA TYR A 147 -6.31 7.11 0.19
C TYR A 147 -7.40 6.65 -0.80
N PRO A 148 -8.48 6.04 -0.30
CA PRO A 148 -9.61 5.60 -1.12
C PRO A 148 -10.19 6.67 -2.05
N HIS A 149 -10.21 7.94 -1.63
CA HIS A 149 -10.74 9.04 -2.44
C HIS A 149 -9.81 9.46 -3.59
N ASP A 150 -8.50 9.16 -3.48
CA ASP A 150 -7.51 9.46 -4.52
C ASP A 150 -7.41 8.30 -5.53
N THR A 151 -7.48 7.07 -5.05
CA THR A 151 -7.32 5.86 -5.88
C THR A 151 -8.64 5.33 -6.44
N GLY A 152 -9.77 5.67 -5.82
CA GLY A 152 -11.10 5.14 -6.17
C GLY A 152 -11.36 3.71 -5.69
N HIS A 153 -10.53 3.18 -4.78
CA HIS A 153 -10.63 1.82 -4.26
C HIS A 153 -10.88 1.83 -2.75
N GLU A 154 -11.76 0.95 -2.26
CA GLU A 154 -12.04 0.79 -0.83
C GLU A 154 -10.83 0.17 -0.11
N GLU A 155 -10.44 0.77 1.01
CA GLU A 155 -9.34 0.25 1.84
C GLU A 155 -9.84 -0.87 2.76
N PHE A 156 -9.03 -1.93 2.87
CA PHE A 156 -9.28 -3.00 3.83
C PHE A 156 -9.19 -2.47 5.26
N ALA A 157 -10.25 -2.64 6.07
CA ALA A 157 -10.38 -1.94 7.35
C ALA A 157 -10.45 -2.86 8.58
N GLN A 158 -10.05 -4.12 8.47
CA GLN A 158 -10.19 -5.14 9.53
C GLN A 158 -8.84 -5.72 9.96
N ASP A 159 -8.76 -6.17 11.21
CA ASP A 159 -7.64 -7.02 11.65
C ASP A 159 -7.85 -8.46 11.15
N VAL A 160 -6.77 -9.21 10.96
CA VAL A 160 -6.80 -10.64 10.64
C VAL A 160 -6.27 -11.45 11.83
N GLY A 161 -7.07 -12.40 12.31
CA GLY A 161 -6.78 -13.18 13.52
C GLY A 161 -7.41 -12.57 14.78
N PRO A 162 -6.97 -12.96 15.99
CA PRO A 162 -5.89 -13.92 16.26
C PRO A 162 -6.17 -15.33 15.70
N ARG A 163 -5.12 -16.08 15.40
CA ARG A 163 -5.18 -17.47 14.90
C ARG A 163 -4.04 -18.33 15.45
N GLU A 164 -4.17 -19.63 15.28
CA GLU A 164 -3.05 -20.56 15.47
C GLU A 164 -2.08 -20.49 14.27
N GLY A 165 -0.78 -20.63 14.55
CA GLY A 165 0.29 -20.54 13.56
C GLY A 165 1.50 -19.77 14.09
N THR A 166 2.48 -19.58 13.21
CA THR A 166 3.61 -18.66 13.44
C THR A 166 3.17 -17.21 13.32
N VAL A 167 2.28 -16.89 12.37
CA VAL A 167 1.61 -15.58 12.31
C VAL A 167 0.33 -15.63 13.15
N VAL A 168 0.30 -14.87 14.24
CA VAL A 168 -0.79 -14.87 15.22
C VAL A 168 -1.86 -13.85 14.84
N GLN A 169 -1.47 -12.63 14.50
CA GLN A 169 -2.38 -11.54 14.14
C GLN A 169 -1.73 -10.60 13.12
N VAL A 170 -2.55 -10.00 12.26
CA VAL A 170 -2.17 -8.88 11.41
C VAL A 170 -3.13 -7.74 11.69
N THR A 171 -2.61 -6.56 12.05
CA THR A 171 -3.47 -5.38 12.27
C THR A 171 -4.03 -4.87 10.95
N ARG A 172 -5.16 -4.18 10.99
CA ARG A 172 -5.70 -3.49 9.82
C ARG A 172 -4.66 -2.52 9.25
N PRO A 173 -4.55 -2.42 7.92
CA PRO A 173 -3.69 -1.43 7.30
C PRO A 173 -4.19 -0.01 7.61
N LEU A 174 -3.25 0.89 7.86
CA LEU A 174 -3.50 2.31 8.10
C LEU A 174 -2.68 3.17 7.15
N THR A 175 -3.35 3.84 6.23
CA THR A 175 -2.71 4.72 5.25
C THR A 175 -2.55 6.15 5.79
N PHE A 176 -1.33 6.68 5.73
CA PHE A 176 -0.99 8.06 6.03
C PHE A 176 0.20 8.52 5.16
N GLU A 177 0.16 9.77 4.67
CA GLU A 177 1.24 10.40 3.89
C GLU A 177 1.87 9.54 2.76
N GLY A 178 1.05 8.76 2.06
CA GLY A 178 1.51 7.94 0.92
C GLY A 178 2.15 6.60 1.31
N MET A 179 2.01 6.21 2.58
CA MET A 179 2.46 4.94 3.11
C MET A 179 1.32 4.26 3.88
N THR A 180 1.33 2.93 3.91
CA THR A 180 0.38 2.13 4.68
C THR A 180 1.15 1.28 5.67
N GLN A 181 0.84 1.41 6.96
CA GLN A 181 1.40 0.56 7.99
C GLN A 181 0.45 -0.60 8.31
N SER A 182 1.00 -1.78 8.50
CA SER A 182 0.34 -2.94 9.07
C SER A 182 1.36 -3.69 9.93
N VAL A 183 0.92 -4.25 11.06
CA VAL A 183 1.80 -4.92 12.01
C VAL A 183 1.44 -6.39 12.08
N VAL A 184 2.44 -7.25 11.91
CA VAL A 184 2.30 -8.70 11.98
C VAL A 184 2.88 -9.18 13.31
N GLY A 185 2.03 -9.77 14.14
CA GLY A 185 2.43 -10.42 15.38
C GLY A 185 2.81 -11.88 15.13
N VAL A 186 4.00 -12.25 15.59
CA VAL A 186 4.62 -13.56 15.36
C VAL A 186 4.74 -14.30 16.69
N ALA A 187 4.38 -15.58 16.71
CA ALA A 187 4.51 -16.43 17.90
C ALA A 187 5.99 -16.74 18.19
N GLY A 188 6.39 -16.65 19.47
CA GLY A 188 7.74 -16.93 19.92
C GLY A 188 8.79 -15.92 19.46
N GLU A 189 10.00 -16.41 19.18
CA GLU A 189 11.11 -15.55 18.80
C GLU A 189 10.98 -15.00 17.37
N ARG A 190 11.75 -13.95 17.05
CA ARG A 190 11.83 -13.42 15.68
C ARG A 190 12.32 -14.50 14.73
N ARG A 191 11.57 -14.75 13.65
CA ARG A 191 11.86 -15.78 12.66
C ARG A 191 12.42 -15.19 11.37
N PRO A 192 13.25 -15.92 10.61
CA PRO A 192 13.58 -15.53 9.25
C PRO A 192 12.32 -15.28 8.42
N PHE A 193 12.40 -14.32 7.51
CA PHE A 193 11.26 -13.91 6.69
C PHE A 193 11.72 -13.52 5.29
N ARG A 194 10.79 -13.47 4.34
CA ARG A 194 11.03 -12.93 2.99
C ARG A 194 9.86 -12.09 2.55
N VAL A 195 10.14 -11.16 1.65
CA VAL A 195 9.14 -10.29 1.05
C VAL A 195 9.34 -10.26 -0.45
N PHE A 196 8.27 -10.41 -1.21
CA PHE A 196 8.28 -10.34 -2.67
C PHE A 196 6.92 -9.88 -3.19
N VAL A 197 6.88 -9.53 -4.48
CA VAL A 197 5.67 -9.04 -5.15
C VAL A 197 5.23 -10.04 -6.19
N LEU A 198 3.94 -10.39 -6.17
CA LEU A 198 3.28 -11.09 -7.26
C LEU A 198 2.50 -10.10 -8.13
N GLN A 199 2.38 -10.42 -9.41
CA GLN A 199 1.55 -9.68 -10.36
C GLN A 199 0.22 -10.43 -10.60
N ASP A 200 -0.73 -9.75 -11.25
CA ASP A 200 -1.98 -10.32 -11.76
C ASP A 200 -2.82 -11.17 -10.76
N PRO A 201 -3.37 -10.58 -9.68
CA PRO A 201 -3.29 -9.18 -9.26
C PRO A 201 -2.02 -8.85 -8.47
N VAL A 202 -1.71 -7.56 -8.35
CA VAL A 202 -0.57 -7.08 -7.57
C VAL A 202 -0.75 -7.42 -6.11
N ARG A 203 0.23 -8.12 -5.54
CA ARG A 203 0.22 -8.56 -4.14
C ARG A 203 1.61 -8.41 -3.54
N VAL A 204 1.70 -7.79 -2.36
CA VAL A 204 2.90 -7.88 -1.52
C VAL A 204 2.75 -9.07 -0.60
N VAL A 205 3.72 -9.99 -0.67
CA VAL A 205 3.72 -11.24 0.06
C VAL A 205 4.81 -11.21 1.11
N VAL A 206 4.46 -11.49 2.37
CA VAL A 206 5.37 -11.62 3.49
C VAL A 206 5.28 -13.06 4.01
N ASP A 207 6.33 -13.84 3.83
CA ASP A 207 6.43 -15.19 4.40
C ASP A 207 7.27 -15.15 5.68
N VAL A 208 6.78 -15.78 6.75
CA VAL A 208 7.47 -15.92 8.04
C VAL A 208 7.74 -17.41 8.29
N GLN A 209 9.00 -17.77 8.48
CA GLN A 209 9.42 -19.17 8.60
C GLN A 209 8.87 -19.83 9.88
N SER A 210 8.20 -20.97 9.73
CA SER A 210 7.53 -21.72 10.81
C SER A 210 8.27 -22.98 11.27
N SER A 211 9.23 -23.48 10.48
CA SER A 211 10.08 -24.64 10.83
C SER A 211 11.51 -24.48 10.38
#